data_AF-A0AA35INZ4-F1
#
_entry.id   AF-A0AA35INZ4-F1
#
_cell.length_a   1.000
_cell.length_b   1.000
_cell.length_c   1.000
_cell.angle_alpha   90.00
_cell.angle_beta   90.00
_cell.angle_gamma   90.00
#
_symmetry.space_group_name_H-M   'P 1'
#
loop_
_entity.id
_entity.type
_entity.pdbx_description
1 polymer ?
#
loop_
_entity_poly.entity_id
_entity_poly.type
_entity_poly.pdbx_seq_one_letter_code
_entity_poly.pdbx_strand_id
1 'polypeptide(L)'
;MEPQDPQLKEDIRTTVSYIKQHGVDFENKLLEDEKFSFIKRDDPFHEYYVKILNEATTDISNKDDVGKKDREIVKPQDFLFSQYDTGISRKDMEIIKLTARYYAKGGNILEHIASKYGKDRLSFVNSSHPLHKTFADFVAQYKQINSFNGQELKKSKRDIVDECFTRAQYLEFAEDQDQEYDKLVELCKIQFAAIPWDKFTQVAKFSIPEDTNDLPDALDLSQMRLRRVQPDITIFDNIGPAKEEERHSPDQAKPKGGISKGKKRKIRAAGETRLKKGKI
;
A
#
# COMPACT_ATOMS: atom_id res chain seq x y z
N MET A 1 51.42 3.61 0.98
CA MET A 1 51.67 4.64 2.04
C MET A 1 50.33 5.28 2.43
N GLU A 2 50.03 5.51 3.71
CA GLU A 2 48.75 6.17 4.09
C GLU A 2 48.85 7.70 3.98
N PRO A 3 47.89 8.37 3.32
CA PRO A 3 47.86 9.84 3.27
C PRO A 3 47.60 10.41 4.66
N GLN A 4 48.44 11.36 5.08
CA GLN A 4 48.29 12.07 6.37
C GLN A 4 47.20 13.15 6.30
N ASP A 5 46.85 13.61 5.10
CA ASP A 5 45.83 14.62 4.88
C ASP A 5 44.41 14.01 4.91
N PRO A 6 43.54 14.47 5.82
CA PRO A 6 42.19 13.91 5.97
C PRO A 6 41.31 14.17 4.73
N GLN A 7 41.53 15.29 4.04
CA GLN A 7 40.75 15.69 2.87
C GLN A 7 41.04 14.79 1.66
N LEU A 8 42.31 14.45 1.42
CA LEU A 8 42.72 13.52 0.37
C LEU A 8 42.14 12.11 0.61
N LYS A 9 42.01 11.69 1.87
CA LYS A 9 41.41 10.41 2.24
C LYS A 9 39.90 10.36 1.96
N GLU A 10 39.18 11.47 2.17
CA GLU A 10 37.76 11.55 1.81
C GLU A 10 37.55 11.61 0.30
N ASP A 11 38.40 12.35 -0.42
CA ASP A 11 38.36 12.41 -1.88
C ASP A 11 38.59 11.02 -2.49
N ILE A 12 39.58 10.25 -2.01
CA ILE A 12 39.83 8.87 -2.46
C ILE A 12 38.62 7.95 -2.17
N ARG A 13 37.97 8.09 -1.00
CA ARG A 13 36.81 7.27 -0.65
C ARG A 13 35.59 7.59 -1.51
N THR A 14 35.32 8.88 -1.74
CA THR A 14 34.19 9.32 -2.57
C THR A 14 34.38 8.92 -4.03
N THR A 15 35.61 9.04 -4.57
CA THR A 15 35.90 8.57 -5.93
C THR A 15 35.77 7.07 -6.07
N VAL A 16 36.25 6.27 -5.10
CA VAL A 16 36.06 4.81 -5.12
C VAL A 16 34.57 4.44 -5.09
N SER A 17 33.77 5.10 -4.25
CA SER A 17 32.32 4.88 -4.21
C SER A 17 31.66 5.20 -5.56
N TYR A 18 32.10 6.27 -6.23
CA TYR A 18 31.55 6.72 -7.50
C TYR A 18 31.97 5.80 -8.67
N ILE A 19 33.22 5.34 -8.70
CA ILE A 19 33.73 4.38 -9.68
C ILE A 19 33.00 3.04 -9.55
N LYS A 20 32.60 2.62 -8.34
CA LYS A 20 31.79 1.40 -8.16
C LYS A 20 30.38 1.51 -8.71
N GLN A 21 29.77 2.68 -8.62
CA GLN A 21 28.42 2.91 -9.15
C GLN A 21 28.42 3.02 -10.69
N HIS A 22 29.47 3.62 -11.27
CA HIS A 22 29.51 3.94 -12.70
C HIS A 22 30.45 3.06 -13.54
N GLY A 23 31.26 2.21 -12.90
CA GLY A 23 32.16 1.25 -13.56
C GLY A 23 33.49 1.85 -14.04
N VAL A 24 34.30 0.99 -14.66
CA VAL A 24 35.70 1.26 -15.09
C VAL A 24 35.78 2.33 -16.19
N ASP A 25 34.70 2.55 -16.93
CA ASP A 25 34.61 3.63 -17.94
C ASP A 25 34.74 5.01 -17.32
N PHE A 26 34.35 5.15 -16.04
CA PHE A 26 34.51 6.39 -15.31
C PHE A 26 35.94 6.58 -14.79
N GLU A 27 36.60 5.50 -14.38
CA GLU A 27 38.01 5.51 -13.96
C GLU A 27 38.94 6.02 -15.08
N ASN A 28 38.69 5.58 -16.32
CA ASN A 28 39.45 6.03 -17.48
C ASN A 28 39.25 7.52 -17.80
N LYS A 29 38.06 8.08 -17.54
CA LYS A 29 37.80 9.52 -17.71
C LYS A 29 38.45 10.36 -16.61
N LEU A 30 38.51 9.80 -15.40
CA LEU A 30 39.07 10.47 -14.23
C LEU A 30 40.61 10.54 -14.28
N LEU A 31 41.24 9.70 -15.12
CA LEU A 31 42.68 9.71 -15.39
C LEU A 31 43.17 10.98 -16.12
N GLU A 32 42.27 11.67 -16.84
CA GLU A 32 42.57 12.89 -17.58
C GLU A 32 42.70 14.13 -16.68
N ASP A 33 42.10 14.09 -15.49
CA ASP A 33 42.12 15.21 -14.53
C ASP A 33 43.32 15.11 -13.57
N GLU A 34 44.07 16.21 -13.42
CA GLU A 34 45.25 16.28 -12.54
C GLU A 34 44.91 16.14 -11.04
N LYS A 35 43.65 16.38 -10.66
CA LYS A 35 43.15 16.27 -9.28
C LYS A 35 43.08 14.82 -8.78
N PHE A 36 43.10 13.84 -9.68
CA PHE A 36 42.98 12.41 -9.36
C PHE A 36 44.27 11.67 -9.68
N SER A 37 45.42 12.32 -9.41
CA SER A 37 46.75 11.73 -9.62
C SER A 37 46.92 10.37 -8.93
N PHE A 38 46.23 10.16 -7.81
CA PHE A 38 46.25 8.92 -7.02
C PHE A 38 45.69 7.69 -7.75
N ILE A 39 45.02 7.85 -8.89
CA ILE A 39 44.56 6.74 -9.75
C ILE A 39 45.71 6.20 -10.61
N LYS A 40 46.73 7.03 -10.89
CA LYS A 40 47.89 6.63 -11.70
C LYS A 40 48.81 5.72 -10.90
N ARG A 41 49.35 4.69 -11.55
CA ARG A 41 50.29 3.73 -10.93
C ARG A 41 51.60 4.36 -10.43
N ASP A 42 51.95 5.53 -10.95
CA ASP A 42 53.18 6.26 -10.59
C ASP A 42 53.03 7.10 -9.31
N ASP A 43 51.81 7.25 -8.77
CA ASP A 43 51.56 8.03 -7.55
C ASP A 43 51.74 7.15 -6.29
N PRO A 44 52.50 7.62 -5.28
CA PRO A 44 52.63 6.95 -3.97
C PRO A 44 51.32 6.57 -3.26
N PHE A 45 50.21 7.24 -3.58
CA PHE A 45 48.89 6.99 -2.97
C PHE A 45 48.04 5.96 -3.74
N HIS A 46 48.50 5.47 -4.88
CA HIS A 46 47.80 4.46 -5.67
C HIS A 46 47.56 3.16 -4.91
N GLU A 47 48.53 2.73 -4.10
CA GLU A 47 48.39 1.54 -3.25
C GLU A 47 47.22 1.67 -2.27
N TYR A 48 46.97 2.88 -1.76
CA TYR A 48 45.90 3.14 -0.80
C TYR A 48 44.53 3.15 -1.49
N TYR A 49 44.45 3.74 -2.69
CA TYR A 49 43.26 3.67 -3.55
C TYR A 49 42.87 2.22 -3.88
N VAL A 50 43.83 1.38 -4.29
CA VAL A 50 43.60 -0.04 -4.58
C VAL A 50 43.14 -0.80 -3.33
N LYS A 51 43.71 -0.49 -2.17
CA LYS A 51 43.31 -1.10 -0.89
C LYS A 51 41.86 -0.73 -0.54
N ILE A 52 41.45 0.53 -0.67
CA ILE A 52 40.05 0.96 -0.43
C ILE A 52 39.10 0.37 -1.46
N LEU A 53 39.51 0.26 -2.73
CA LEU A 53 38.68 -0.36 -3.77
C LEU A 53 38.37 -1.81 -3.43
N ASN A 54 39.35 -2.55 -2.91
CA ASN A 54 39.23 -3.92 -2.41
C ASN A 54 38.49 -4.02 -1.06
N GLU A 55 38.73 -3.13 -0.09
CA GLU A 55 38.02 -3.15 1.20
C GLU A 55 36.54 -2.77 1.04
N ALA A 56 36.24 -1.83 0.15
CA ALA A 56 34.86 -1.50 -0.14
C ALA A 56 34.12 -2.64 -0.87
N THR A 57 34.76 -3.70 -1.39
CA THR A 57 34.01 -4.88 -1.88
C THR A 57 33.60 -5.79 -0.71
N THR A 58 34.35 -5.75 0.39
CA THR A 58 34.03 -6.48 1.62
C THR A 58 33.06 -5.71 2.53
N ASP A 59 33.03 -4.37 2.47
CA ASP A 59 32.28 -3.54 3.43
C ASP A 59 30.89 -3.04 2.96
N ILE A 60 30.53 -3.19 1.68
CA ILE A 60 29.18 -2.82 1.17
C ILE A 60 28.08 -3.76 1.71
N SER A 61 28.43 -4.86 2.36
CA SER A 61 27.41 -5.74 2.95
C SER A 61 26.90 -5.32 4.34
N ASN A 62 27.49 -4.33 5.05
CA ASN A 62 27.21 -4.25 6.49
C ASN A 62 27.08 -2.90 7.20
N LYS A 63 27.16 -1.70 6.60
CA LYS A 63 27.11 -0.49 7.46
C LYS A 63 26.20 0.70 7.15
N ASP A 64 25.56 0.87 6.00
CA ASP A 64 24.69 2.05 5.80
C ASP A 64 23.36 1.75 5.10
N ASP A 65 22.72 0.63 5.46
CA ASP A 65 21.31 0.35 5.12
C ASP A 65 20.53 -0.01 6.41
N VAL A 66 20.56 0.90 7.39
CA VAL A 66 19.41 1.10 8.28
C VAL A 66 18.42 2.02 7.57
N GLY A 67 18.17 1.77 6.28
CA GLY A 67 16.85 1.94 5.77
C GLY A 67 15.94 1.06 6.62
N LYS A 68 14.86 1.64 7.14
CA LYS A 68 13.65 0.88 7.46
C LYS A 68 13.27 0.10 6.20
N LYS A 69 13.91 -1.04 5.97
CA LYS A 69 13.19 -2.17 5.40
C LYS A 69 12.16 -2.42 6.46
N ASP A 70 10.96 -1.93 6.20
CA ASP A 70 9.75 -2.43 6.81
C ASP A 70 9.91 -3.94 6.73
N ARG A 71 10.39 -4.53 7.84
CA ARG A 71 10.41 -5.97 7.95
C ARG A 71 8.94 -6.25 7.93
N GLU A 72 8.45 -6.75 6.81
CA GLU A 72 7.07 -7.15 6.67
C GLU A 72 6.91 -8.32 7.63
N ILE A 73 6.61 -7.99 8.90
CA ILE A 73 6.43 -8.96 9.96
C ILE A 73 5.18 -9.73 9.54
N VAL A 74 5.39 -10.97 9.12
CA VAL A 74 4.33 -11.83 8.63
C VAL A 74 3.29 -11.96 9.72
N LYS A 75 2.05 -11.60 9.42
CA LYS A 75 0.94 -11.75 10.36
C LYS A 75 0.85 -13.23 10.79
N PRO A 76 0.99 -13.54 12.08
CA PRO A 76 0.90 -14.89 12.59
C PRO A 76 -0.52 -15.44 12.43
N GLN A 77 -0.67 -16.76 12.44
CA GLN A 77 -1.99 -17.39 12.39
C GLN A 77 -2.85 -16.97 13.59
N ASP A 78 -4.08 -16.55 13.31
CA ASP A 78 -5.03 -16.14 14.35
C ASP A 78 -5.44 -17.35 15.21
N PHE A 79 -5.77 -17.12 16.49
CA PHE A 79 -6.25 -18.18 17.39
C PHE A 79 -7.71 -18.51 17.13
N LEU A 80 -7.96 -19.24 16.04
CA LEU A 80 -9.30 -19.52 15.54
C LEU A 80 -10.16 -20.33 16.53
N PHE A 81 -9.56 -21.15 17.40
CA PHE A 81 -10.28 -22.02 18.34
C PHE A 81 -10.49 -21.44 19.74
N SER A 82 -9.83 -20.33 20.07
CA SER A 82 -9.87 -19.75 21.43
C SER A 82 -10.84 -18.59 21.58
N GLN A 83 -11.31 -18.02 20.47
CA GLN A 83 -12.25 -16.90 20.45
C GLN A 83 -13.66 -17.44 20.26
N TYR A 84 -14.37 -17.71 21.36
CA TYR A 84 -15.82 -17.95 21.31
C TYR A 84 -16.53 -16.99 22.25
N ASP A 85 -17.64 -16.44 21.77
CA ASP A 85 -18.50 -15.59 22.60
C ASP A 85 -19.14 -16.45 23.70
N THR A 86 -18.94 -16.04 24.95
CA THR A 86 -19.46 -16.73 26.15
C THR A 86 -20.87 -16.26 26.51
N GLY A 87 -21.38 -15.18 25.87
CA GLY A 87 -22.69 -14.60 26.13
C GLY A 87 -23.86 -15.34 25.49
N ILE A 88 -23.61 -16.41 24.72
CA ILE A 88 -24.65 -17.10 23.94
C ILE A 88 -25.29 -18.23 24.77
N SER A 89 -26.60 -18.36 24.66
CA SER A 89 -27.37 -19.48 25.23
C SER A 89 -26.78 -20.83 24.82
N ARG A 90 -26.69 -21.76 25.77
CA ARG A 90 -26.16 -23.12 25.53
C ARG A 90 -26.85 -23.84 24.37
N LYS A 91 -28.18 -23.70 24.27
CA LYS A 91 -28.96 -24.34 23.21
C LYS A 91 -28.59 -23.77 21.84
N ASP A 92 -28.47 -22.45 21.74
CA ASP A 92 -28.13 -21.78 20.49
C ASP A 92 -26.70 -22.09 20.07
N MET A 93 -25.78 -22.19 21.03
CA MET A 93 -24.41 -22.65 20.77
C MET A 93 -24.37 -24.08 20.22
N GLU A 94 -25.17 -24.99 20.77
CA GLU A 94 -25.27 -26.36 20.26
C GLU A 94 -25.86 -26.40 18.85
N ILE A 95 -26.92 -25.63 18.60
CA ILE A 95 -27.55 -25.51 17.27
C ILE A 95 -26.55 -24.96 16.25
N ILE A 96 -25.86 -23.87 16.56
CA ILE A 96 -24.87 -23.23 15.67
C ILE A 96 -23.71 -24.18 15.37
N LYS A 97 -23.16 -24.85 16.39
CA LYS A 97 -22.07 -25.82 16.18
C LYS A 97 -22.53 -27.00 15.33
N LEU A 98 -23.75 -27.49 15.55
CA LEU A 98 -24.30 -28.60 14.79
C LEU A 98 -24.50 -28.21 13.33
N THR A 99 -25.15 -27.08 13.06
CA THR A 99 -25.38 -26.59 11.70
C THR A 99 -24.07 -26.28 11.00
N ALA A 100 -23.10 -25.68 11.70
CA ALA A 100 -21.77 -25.40 11.16
C ALA A 100 -21.00 -26.68 10.77
N ARG A 101 -21.08 -27.76 11.57
CA ARG A 101 -20.47 -29.06 11.21
C ARG A 101 -21.05 -29.62 9.93
N TYR A 102 -22.37 -29.60 9.77
CA TYR A 102 -23.02 -30.11 8.56
C TYR A 102 -22.68 -29.23 7.36
N TYR A 103 -22.67 -27.91 7.53
CA TYR A 103 -22.29 -26.99 6.47
C TYR A 103 -20.82 -27.16 6.04
N ALA A 104 -19.90 -27.38 6.98
CA ALA A 104 -18.48 -27.54 6.71
C ALA A 104 -18.10 -28.86 6.04
N LYS A 105 -18.90 -29.92 6.20
CA LYS A 105 -18.73 -31.19 5.46
C LYS A 105 -19.13 -31.09 3.98
N GLY A 106 -19.82 -30.03 3.60
CA GLY A 106 -20.32 -29.82 2.24
C GLY A 106 -21.68 -30.46 2.01
N GLY A 107 -22.54 -29.74 1.28
CA GLY A 107 -23.88 -30.14 0.87
C GLY A 107 -24.89 -29.01 1.01
N ASN A 108 -25.93 -29.00 0.17
CA ASN A 108 -27.07 -28.06 0.22
C ASN A 108 -28.00 -28.34 1.43
N ILE A 109 -27.43 -28.78 2.54
CA ILE A 109 -28.13 -29.18 3.75
C ILE A 109 -28.86 -27.96 4.35
N LEU A 110 -28.28 -26.77 4.26
CA LEU A 110 -28.94 -25.54 4.73
C LEU A 110 -30.20 -25.22 3.92
N GLU A 111 -30.20 -25.43 2.60
CA GLU A 111 -31.37 -25.24 1.74
C GLU A 111 -32.46 -26.26 2.07
N HIS A 112 -32.07 -27.52 2.30
CA HIS A 112 -33.00 -28.56 2.72
C HIS A 112 -33.59 -28.32 4.11
N ILE A 113 -32.81 -27.83 5.08
CA ILE A 113 -33.30 -27.51 6.42
C ILE A 113 -34.19 -26.26 6.37
N ALA A 114 -33.81 -25.22 5.62
CA ALA A 114 -34.61 -24.01 5.45
C ALA A 114 -35.97 -24.31 4.81
N SER A 115 -36.00 -25.25 3.85
CA SER A 115 -37.24 -25.68 3.18
C SER A 115 -38.15 -26.53 4.08
N LYS A 116 -37.58 -27.30 5.01
CA LYS A 116 -38.35 -28.24 5.87
C LYS A 116 -38.80 -27.64 7.21
N TYR A 117 -37.98 -26.81 7.85
CA TYR A 117 -38.18 -26.41 9.25
C TYR A 117 -38.54 -24.93 9.43
N GLY A 118 -38.66 -24.17 8.35
CA GLY A 118 -38.92 -22.73 8.40
C GLY A 118 -37.67 -21.92 8.81
N LYS A 119 -37.58 -20.68 8.34
CA LYS A 119 -36.39 -19.84 8.47
C LYS A 119 -36.14 -19.28 9.88
N ASP A 120 -37.11 -19.38 10.79
CA ASP A 120 -37.08 -18.64 12.07
C ASP A 120 -35.97 -19.09 13.02
N ARG A 121 -35.68 -20.40 13.09
CA ARG A 121 -34.62 -20.95 13.97
C ARG A 121 -33.21 -20.86 13.38
N LEU A 122 -33.09 -20.60 12.07
CA LEU A 122 -31.83 -20.50 11.34
C LEU A 122 -31.59 -19.09 10.78
N SER A 123 -32.25 -18.09 11.35
CA SER A 123 -32.07 -16.69 10.97
C SER A 123 -30.61 -16.23 11.05
N PHE A 124 -29.80 -16.86 11.93
CA PHE A 124 -28.36 -16.62 12.04
C PHE A 124 -27.51 -17.04 10.83
N VAL A 125 -28.09 -17.78 9.87
CA VAL A 125 -27.41 -18.09 8.60
C VAL A 125 -27.26 -16.85 7.73
N ASN A 126 -28.11 -15.84 7.89
CA ASN A 126 -28.02 -14.59 7.16
C ASN A 126 -27.03 -13.63 7.83
N SER A 127 -26.25 -12.89 7.04
CA SER A 127 -25.27 -11.91 7.53
C SER A 127 -25.88 -10.76 8.34
N SER A 128 -27.20 -10.56 8.27
CA SER A 128 -27.93 -9.56 9.03
C SER A 128 -28.01 -9.86 10.54
N HIS A 129 -27.84 -11.11 10.94
CA HIS A 129 -28.00 -11.52 12.34
C HIS A 129 -26.64 -11.48 13.09
N PRO A 130 -26.58 -10.98 14.34
CA PRO A 130 -25.32 -10.88 15.08
C PRO A 130 -24.56 -12.20 15.23
N LEU A 131 -25.29 -13.31 15.45
CA LEU A 131 -24.67 -14.63 15.62
C LEU A 131 -24.09 -15.21 14.32
N HIS A 132 -24.35 -14.59 13.15
CA HIS A 132 -23.76 -15.03 11.88
C HIS A 132 -22.23 -15.01 11.93
N LYS A 133 -21.64 -14.01 12.60
CA LYS A 133 -20.18 -13.92 12.74
C LYS A 133 -19.63 -15.17 13.44
N THR A 134 -20.21 -15.56 14.57
CA THR A 134 -19.82 -16.78 15.30
C THR A 134 -20.03 -18.05 14.47
N PHE A 135 -21.14 -18.14 13.73
CA PHE A 135 -21.41 -19.25 12.82
C PHE A 135 -20.34 -19.34 11.72
N ALA A 136 -19.99 -18.22 11.07
CA ALA A 136 -18.95 -18.17 10.05
C ALA A 136 -17.58 -18.60 10.61
N ASP A 137 -17.24 -18.17 11.82
CA ASP A 137 -16.01 -18.55 12.50
C ASP A 137 -15.97 -20.07 12.78
N PHE A 138 -17.05 -20.66 13.29
CA PHE A 138 -17.14 -22.12 13.47
C PHE A 138 -17.06 -22.90 12.16
N VAL A 139 -17.67 -22.39 11.09
CA VAL A 139 -17.57 -23.00 9.76
C VAL A 139 -16.12 -22.99 9.27
N ALA A 140 -15.41 -21.87 9.43
CA ALA A 140 -14.00 -21.77 9.07
C ALA A 140 -13.15 -22.77 9.86
N GLN A 141 -13.36 -22.88 11.18
CA GLN A 141 -12.70 -23.85 12.04
C GLN A 141 -12.95 -25.30 11.57
N TYR A 142 -14.21 -25.67 11.31
CA TYR A 142 -14.53 -27.03 10.86
C TYR A 142 -13.97 -27.35 9.47
N LYS A 143 -13.94 -26.36 8.57
CA LYS A 143 -13.29 -26.51 7.25
C LYS A 143 -11.79 -26.76 7.40
N GLN A 144 -11.11 -26.03 8.29
CA GLN A 144 -9.69 -26.27 8.58
C GLN A 144 -9.45 -27.66 9.15
N ILE A 145 -10.25 -28.11 10.13
CA ILE A 145 -10.13 -29.48 10.68
C ILE A 145 -10.30 -30.52 9.57
N ASN A 146 -11.25 -30.33 8.66
CA ASN A 146 -11.45 -31.23 7.53
C ASN A 146 -10.26 -31.21 6.55
N SER A 147 -9.56 -30.08 6.39
CA SER A 147 -8.34 -29.99 5.57
C SER A 147 -7.15 -30.76 6.14
N PHE A 148 -7.04 -30.85 7.47
CA PHE A 148 -5.95 -31.57 8.16
C PHE A 148 -6.25 -33.06 8.40
N ASN A 149 -7.38 -33.58 7.93
CA ASN A 149 -7.84 -34.92 8.24
C ASN A 149 -6.85 -35.97 7.66
N GLY A 150 -5.95 -36.47 8.51
CA GLY A 150 -4.90 -37.44 8.17
C GLY A 150 -3.45 -36.98 8.41
N GLN A 151 -3.21 -35.72 8.78
CA GLN A 151 -1.87 -35.22 9.14
C GLN A 151 -1.74 -35.00 10.65
N GLU A 152 -0.72 -35.59 11.26
CA GLU A 152 -0.39 -35.36 12.67
C GLU A 152 0.40 -34.06 12.83
N LEU A 153 0.04 -33.27 13.84
CA LEU A 153 0.75 -32.04 14.18
C LEU A 153 2.04 -32.38 14.94
N LYS A 154 3.16 -32.51 14.23
CA LYS A 154 4.48 -32.80 14.81
C LYS A 154 5.27 -31.52 15.09
N LYS A 155 4.73 -30.62 15.91
CA LYS A 155 5.46 -29.41 16.34
C LYS A 155 6.37 -29.72 17.53
N SER A 156 7.64 -29.34 17.45
CA SER A 156 8.56 -29.46 18.58
C SER A 156 8.35 -28.32 19.59
N LYS A 157 8.87 -28.48 20.81
CA LYS A 157 8.81 -27.43 21.84
C LYS A 157 9.48 -26.12 21.38
N ARG A 158 10.56 -26.22 20.59
CA ARG A 158 11.28 -25.05 20.07
C ARG A 158 10.42 -24.31 19.04
N ASP A 159 9.81 -25.04 18.11
CA ASP A 159 8.93 -24.45 17.08
C ASP A 159 7.76 -23.68 17.71
N ILE A 160 7.17 -24.20 18.79
CA ILE A 160 6.09 -23.51 19.52
C ILE A 160 6.59 -22.20 20.14
N VAL A 161 7.79 -22.20 20.73
CA VAL A 161 8.38 -20.99 21.33
C VAL A 161 8.68 -19.95 20.25
N ASP A 162 9.20 -20.36 19.10
CA ASP A 162 9.49 -19.47 17.97
C ASP A 162 8.17 -18.89 17.38
N GLU A 163 7.11 -19.69 17.26
CA GLU A 163 5.77 -19.21 16.88
C GLU A 163 5.16 -18.22 17.91
N CYS A 164 5.39 -18.44 19.19
CA CYS A 164 4.98 -17.50 20.24
C CYS A 164 5.78 -16.20 20.16
N PHE A 165 7.09 -16.28 19.92
CA PHE A 165 7.97 -15.11 19.81
C PHE A 165 7.62 -14.25 18.59
N THR A 166 7.47 -14.87 17.41
CA THR A 166 7.02 -14.18 16.19
C THR A 166 5.66 -13.51 16.37
N ARG A 167 4.74 -14.16 17.11
CA ARG A 167 3.46 -13.54 17.45
C ARG A 167 3.61 -12.34 18.38
N ALA A 168 4.43 -12.43 19.42
CA ALA A 168 4.69 -11.30 20.32
C ALA A 168 5.28 -10.11 19.56
N GLN A 169 6.25 -10.36 18.69
CA GLN A 169 6.84 -9.34 17.82
C GLN A 169 5.80 -8.68 16.90
N TYR A 170 4.86 -9.46 16.35
CA TYR A 170 3.77 -8.91 15.54
C TYR A 170 2.80 -8.05 16.36
N LEU A 171 2.50 -8.43 17.61
CA LEU A 171 1.63 -7.65 18.49
C LEU A 171 2.26 -6.30 18.82
N GLU A 172 3.54 -6.28 19.18
CA GLU A 172 4.28 -5.02 19.38
C GLU A 172 4.26 -4.15 18.12
N PHE A 173 4.51 -4.74 16.95
CA PHE A 173 4.44 -4.01 15.69
C PHE A 173 3.04 -3.45 15.38
N ALA A 174 1.99 -4.23 15.64
CA ALA A 174 0.62 -3.79 15.43
C ALA A 174 0.25 -2.63 16.37
N GLU A 175 0.64 -2.70 17.65
CA GLU A 175 0.47 -1.60 18.60
C GLU A 175 1.22 -0.35 18.16
N ASP A 176 2.45 -0.48 17.65
CA ASP A 176 3.21 0.65 17.11
C ASP A 176 2.51 1.28 15.89
N GLN A 177 1.95 0.47 14.98
CA GLN A 177 1.19 0.97 13.83
C GLN A 177 -0.08 1.73 14.28
N ASP A 178 -0.79 1.21 15.27
CA ASP A 178 -1.97 1.88 15.84
C ASP A 178 -1.58 3.22 16.50
N GLN A 179 -0.46 3.26 17.23
CA GLN A 179 0.05 4.50 17.82
C GLN A 179 0.45 5.53 16.76
N GLU A 180 1.13 5.13 15.69
CA GLU A 180 1.48 6.03 14.60
C GLU A 180 0.24 6.55 13.86
N TYR A 181 -0.78 5.70 13.68
CA TYR A 181 -2.07 6.11 13.15
C TYR A 181 -2.75 7.14 14.05
N ASP A 182 -2.80 6.90 15.36
CA ASP A 182 -3.39 7.83 16.33
C ASP A 182 -2.66 9.18 16.35
N LYS A 183 -1.32 9.18 16.34
CA LYS A 183 -0.50 10.41 16.22
C LYS A 183 -0.84 11.17 14.95
N LEU A 184 -0.96 10.48 13.82
CA LEU A 184 -1.32 11.10 12.54
C LEU A 184 -2.73 11.70 12.58
N VAL A 185 -3.69 10.98 13.17
CA VAL A 185 -5.07 11.45 13.35
C VAL A 185 -5.11 12.70 14.23
N GLU A 186 -4.37 12.73 15.33
CA GLU A 186 -4.28 13.91 16.20
C GLU A 186 -3.64 15.11 15.49
N LEU A 187 -2.58 14.90 14.70
CA LEU A 187 -2.00 15.98 13.88
C LEU A 187 -3.01 16.51 12.85
N CYS A 188 -3.77 15.62 12.19
CA CYS A 188 -4.83 16.03 11.28
C CYS A 188 -5.93 16.82 12.00
N LYS A 189 -6.34 16.42 13.22
CA LYS A 189 -7.31 17.17 14.03
C LYS A 189 -6.80 18.56 14.40
N ILE A 190 -5.53 18.66 14.83
CA ILE A 190 -4.90 19.95 15.17
C ILE A 190 -4.85 20.85 13.93
N GLN A 191 -4.39 20.31 12.79
CA GLN A 191 -4.33 21.08 11.54
C GLN A 191 -5.73 21.53 11.10
N PHE A 192 -6.72 20.63 11.16
CA PHE A 192 -8.11 20.94 10.83
C PHE A 192 -8.66 22.07 11.70
N ALA A 193 -8.36 22.08 13.00
CA ALA A 193 -8.75 23.14 13.92
C ALA A 193 -7.98 24.46 13.70
N ALA A 194 -6.74 24.38 13.21
CA ALA A 194 -5.89 25.55 12.97
C ALA A 194 -6.15 26.25 11.62
N ILE A 195 -6.92 25.63 10.71
CA ILE A 195 -7.26 26.23 9.42
C ILE A 195 -8.31 27.36 9.62
N PRO A 196 -8.08 28.56 9.07
CA PRO A 196 -9.10 29.61 9.02
C PRO A 196 -10.21 29.24 8.01
N TRP A 197 -11.32 28.68 8.52
CA TRP A 197 -12.48 28.26 7.73
C TRP A 197 -13.29 29.43 7.13
N ASP A 198 -12.98 30.66 7.52
CA ASP A 198 -13.60 31.89 7.03
C ASP A 198 -13.03 32.35 5.68
N LYS A 199 -11.85 31.87 5.29
CA LYS A 199 -11.18 32.24 4.02
C LYS A 199 -11.44 31.21 2.93
N PHE A 200 -12.60 31.31 2.27
CA PHE A 200 -12.93 30.46 1.12
C PHE A 200 -13.23 31.28 -0.15
N THR A 201 -12.86 30.70 -1.28
CA THR A 201 -13.21 31.21 -2.62
C THR A 201 -14.21 30.26 -3.24
N GLN A 202 -15.50 30.59 -3.16
CA GLN A 202 -16.54 29.76 -3.75
C GLN A 202 -16.52 29.90 -5.29
N VAL A 203 -16.39 28.77 -5.99
CA VAL A 203 -16.37 28.74 -7.47
C VAL A 203 -17.77 28.45 -8.03
N ALA A 204 -18.49 27.52 -7.42
CA ALA A 204 -19.82 27.10 -7.85
C ALA A 204 -20.65 26.67 -6.65
N LYS A 205 -21.97 26.57 -6.87
CA LYS A 205 -22.91 25.95 -5.94
C LYS A 205 -23.59 24.80 -6.67
N PHE A 206 -23.72 23.67 -5.99
CA PHE A 206 -24.49 22.53 -6.47
C PHE A 206 -25.86 22.58 -5.81
N SER A 207 -26.93 22.57 -6.61
CA SER A 207 -28.31 22.50 -6.14
C SER A 207 -28.94 21.24 -6.69
N ILE A 208 -29.45 20.38 -5.79
CA ILE A 208 -30.26 19.22 -6.16
C ILE A 208 -31.70 19.75 -6.31
N PRO A 209 -32.34 19.61 -7.48
CA PRO A 209 -33.74 19.99 -7.66
C PRO A 209 -34.65 19.16 -6.74
N GLU A 210 -35.68 19.77 -6.16
CA GLU A 210 -36.63 19.06 -5.27
C GLU A 210 -37.42 17.95 -5.98
N ASP A 211 -37.48 17.97 -7.32
CA ASP A 211 -38.25 17.02 -8.15
C ASP A 211 -37.46 15.76 -8.57
N THR A 212 -36.17 15.64 -8.23
CA THR A 212 -35.37 14.44 -8.57
C THR A 212 -35.51 13.36 -7.50
N ASN A 213 -36.48 12.45 -7.69
CA ASN A 213 -36.67 11.27 -6.83
C ASN A 213 -35.66 10.14 -7.12
N ASP A 214 -35.01 10.16 -8.30
CA ASP A 214 -34.10 9.11 -8.75
C ASP A 214 -32.65 9.62 -8.75
N LEU A 215 -32.01 9.65 -7.57
CA LEU A 215 -30.55 9.84 -7.47
C LEU A 215 -29.85 8.50 -7.71
N PRO A 216 -28.74 8.47 -8.47
CA PRO A 216 -27.94 7.26 -8.61
C PRO A 216 -27.34 6.84 -7.26
N ASP A 217 -27.20 5.53 -7.05
CA ASP A 217 -26.57 4.98 -5.86
C ASP A 217 -25.17 5.59 -5.65
N ALA A 218 -24.86 5.94 -4.39
CA ALA A 218 -23.57 6.50 -4.03
C ALA A 218 -22.44 5.51 -4.32
N LEU A 219 -21.31 6.04 -4.77
CA LEU A 219 -20.10 5.25 -4.99
C LEU A 219 -19.60 4.65 -3.66
N ASP A 220 -19.26 3.36 -3.65
CA ASP A 220 -18.63 2.76 -2.46
C ASP A 220 -17.16 3.18 -2.35
N LEU A 221 -16.94 4.24 -1.57
CA LEU A 221 -15.61 4.77 -1.25
C LEU A 221 -14.70 3.73 -0.59
N SER A 222 -15.27 2.74 0.10
CA SER A 222 -14.50 1.67 0.75
C SER A 222 -13.80 0.80 -0.28
N GLN A 223 -14.52 0.42 -1.35
CA GLN A 223 -13.93 -0.35 -2.46
C GLN A 223 -12.96 0.51 -3.27
N MET A 224 -13.24 1.80 -3.45
CA MET A 224 -12.36 2.71 -4.20
C MET A 224 -11.00 2.91 -3.52
N ARG A 225 -10.96 2.88 -2.18
CA ARG A 225 -9.71 3.01 -1.41
C ARG A 225 -8.80 1.79 -1.52
N LEU A 226 -9.32 0.63 -1.93
CA LEU A 226 -8.53 -0.58 -2.11
C LEU A 226 -7.62 -0.45 -3.33
N ARG A 227 -6.36 -0.86 -3.20
CA ARG A 227 -5.41 -0.95 -4.32
C ARG A 227 -5.58 -2.33 -4.97
N ARG A 228 -6.17 -2.39 -6.17
CA ARG A 228 -6.33 -3.65 -6.93
C ARG A 228 -5.52 -3.61 -8.22
N VAL A 229 -4.96 -4.76 -8.62
CA VAL A 229 -4.21 -4.95 -9.87
C VAL A 229 -5.14 -5.29 -11.05
N GLN A 230 -6.32 -5.87 -10.79
CA GLN A 230 -7.28 -6.26 -11.83
C GLN A 230 -7.95 -5.02 -12.46
N PRO A 231 -8.13 -4.99 -13.80
CA PRO A 231 -8.70 -3.86 -14.53
C PRO A 231 -10.22 -3.76 -14.48
N ASP A 232 -10.93 -4.80 -14.02
CA ASP A 232 -12.39 -4.87 -14.02
C ASP A 232 -12.96 -4.06 -12.85
N ILE A 233 -12.95 -2.73 -12.98
CA ILE A 233 -13.54 -1.80 -12.01
C ILE A 233 -14.90 -1.36 -12.55
N THR A 234 -15.96 -2.08 -12.17
CA THR A 234 -17.34 -1.71 -12.52
C THR A 234 -17.87 -0.50 -11.74
N ILE A 235 -17.07 0.00 -10.80
CA ILE A 235 -17.40 1.14 -9.91
C ILE A 235 -17.58 2.43 -10.73
N PHE A 236 -16.85 2.59 -11.85
CA PHE A 236 -16.91 3.79 -12.68
C PHE A 236 -17.81 3.66 -13.91
N ASP A 237 -18.36 2.47 -14.19
CA ASP A 237 -19.18 2.22 -15.39
C ASP A 237 -20.48 3.03 -15.39
N ASN A 238 -21.01 3.35 -14.21
CA ASN A 238 -22.23 4.14 -14.03
C ASN A 238 -21.99 5.66 -14.06
N ILE A 239 -20.74 6.12 -14.18
CA ILE A 239 -20.38 7.54 -14.17
C ILE A 239 -20.04 7.98 -15.59
N GLY A 240 -21.06 8.41 -16.34
CA GLY A 240 -20.86 9.12 -17.60
C GLY A 240 -20.54 10.61 -17.34
N PRO A 241 -19.68 11.26 -18.14
CA PRO A 241 -19.55 12.71 -18.07
C PRO A 241 -20.92 13.34 -18.37
N ALA A 242 -21.38 14.22 -17.48
CA ALA A 242 -22.57 15.03 -17.75
C ALA A 242 -22.38 15.72 -19.10
N LYS A 243 -23.32 15.51 -20.02
CA LYS A 243 -23.31 16.14 -21.35
C LYS A 243 -23.13 17.65 -21.18
N GLU A 244 -22.16 18.23 -21.90
CA GLU A 244 -22.03 19.69 -22.08
C GLU A 244 -23.22 20.22 -22.91
N GLU A 245 -24.41 20.25 -22.34
CA GLU A 245 -25.60 20.90 -22.89
C GLU A 245 -26.23 21.61 -21.69
N GLU A 246 -26.35 22.94 -21.55
CA GLU A 246 -26.40 24.03 -22.51
C GLU A 246 -25.75 25.28 -21.88
N ARG A 247 -24.74 25.88 -22.54
CA ARG A 247 -24.41 27.29 -22.28
C ARG A 247 -25.47 28.15 -22.97
N HIS A 248 -26.51 28.55 -22.25
CA HIS A 248 -27.41 29.59 -22.73
C HIS A 248 -26.61 30.85 -23.05
N SER A 249 -26.59 31.21 -24.33
CA SER A 249 -26.09 32.48 -24.84
C SER A 249 -27.31 33.35 -25.16
N PRO A 250 -27.44 34.59 -24.67
CA PRO A 250 -28.41 35.51 -25.23
C PRO A 250 -27.79 36.30 -26.40
N ASP A 251 -28.33 36.01 -27.57
CA ASP A 251 -28.66 36.88 -28.72
C ASP A 251 -27.63 37.84 -29.38
N GLN A 252 -27.34 37.45 -30.64
CA GLN A 252 -27.34 38.20 -31.91
C GLN A 252 -26.44 39.43 -32.17
N ALA A 253 -25.45 39.25 -33.07
CA ALA A 253 -25.27 40.10 -34.26
C ALA A 253 -24.49 39.37 -35.39
N LYS A 254 -24.92 39.66 -36.63
CA LYS A 254 -24.66 39.07 -37.97
C LYS A 254 -23.19 38.89 -38.46
N PRO A 255 -22.98 38.11 -39.55
CA PRO A 255 -21.72 37.42 -39.87
C PRO A 255 -20.82 38.22 -40.82
N LYS A 256 -19.49 38.12 -40.64
CA LYS A 256 -18.50 38.40 -41.69
C LYS A 256 -17.28 37.47 -41.60
N GLY A 257 -17.08 36.73 -42.71
CA GLY A 257 -15.86 36.21 -43.32
C GLY A 257 -14.56 36.01 -42.51
N GLY A 258 -13.96 34.83 -42.68
CA GLY A 258 -12.51 34.65 -42.55
C GLY A 258 -12.10 33.27 -42.04
N ILE A 259 -11.90 32.31 -42.94
CA ILE A 259 -11.20 31.05 -42.64
C ILE A 259 -9.74 31.41 -42.30
N SER A 260 -9.34 31.28 -41.03
CA SER A 260 -7.93 31.27 -40.65
C SER A 260 -7.56 29.90 -40.08
N LYS A 261 -6.62 29.22 -40.74
CA LYS A 261 -6.11 27.91 -40.36
C LYS A 261 -5.37 28.03 -39.02
N GLY A 262 -5.91 27.40 -37.98
CA GLY A 262 -5.26 27.31 -36.66
C GLY A 262 -3.92 26.60 -36.73
N LYS A 263 -2.87 27.28 -36.24
CA LYS A 263 -1.50 26.77 -36.09
C LYS A 263 -1.50 25.56 -35.15
N LYS A 264 -1.08 24.38 -35.65
CA LYS A 264 -0.90 23.17 -34.82
C LYS A 264 0.11 23.45 -33.70
N ARG A 265 -0.35 23.51 -32.45
CA ARG A 265 0.50 23.53 -31.25
C ARG A 265 1.04 22.11 -31.03
N LYS A 266 2.35 21.91 -31.12
CA LYS A 266 2.99 20.67 -30.66
C LYS A 266 3.02 20.69 -29.13
N ILE A 267 2.23 19.84 -28.49
CA ILE A 267 2.32 19.57 -27.06
C ILE A 267 3.56 18.70 -26.84
N ARG A 268 4.43 19.08 -25.91
CA ARG A 268 5.61 18.30 -25.48
C ARG A 268 5.28 17.64 -24.14
N ALA A 269 5.78 16.43 -23.93
CA ALA A 269 5.61 15.66 -22.70
C ALA A 269 6.30 16.34 -21.51
N ALA A 270 5.74 16.18 -20.30
CA ALA A 270 6.29 16.74 -19.07
C ALA A 270 7.69 16.17 -18.79
N GLY A 271 8.70 17.03 -18.73
CA GLY A 271 10.09 16.67 -18.39
C GLY A 271 11.19 17.41 -19.16
N GLU A 272 10.89 18.07 -20.29
CA GLU A 272 11.89 18.85 -21.03
C GLU A 272 12.05 20.29 -20.47
N THR A 273 12.94 20.50 -19.50
CA THR A 273 13.34 21.84 -19.05
C THR A 273 14.46 22.41 -19.95
N ARG A 274 14.21 23.55 -20.61
CA ARG A 274 15.24 24.30 -21.38
C ARG A 274 16.13 25.11 -20.43
N LEU A 275 17.31 24.60 -20.08
CA LEU A 275 18.40 25.43 -19.58
C LEU A 275 18.98 26.27 -20.74
N LYS A 276 18.68 27.57 -20.74
CA LYS A 276 19.39 28.53 -21.59
C LYS A 276 20.77 28.76 -20.99
N LYS A 277 21.83 28.27 -21.64
CA LYS A 277 23.20 28.78 -21.40
C LYS A 277 23.26 30.22 -21.93
N GLY A 278 23.49 31.16 -21.02
CA GLY A 278 23.92 32.52 -21.38
C GLY A 278 25.36 32.49 -21.88
N LYS A 279 25.63 33.20 -22.97
CA LYS A 279 27.00 33.48 -23.45
C LYS A 279 27.60 34.57 -22.56
N ILE A 280 28.83 34.34 -22.11
CA ILE A 280 29.91 35.34 -22.10
C ILE A 280 30.91 34.83 -23.13
#